data_AF-A0A967SQW7-F1
#
_entry.id   AF-A0A967SQW7-F1
#
_cell.length_a   1.000
_cell.length_b   1.000
_cell.length_c   1.000
_cell.angle_alpha   90.00
_cell.angle_beta   90.00
_cell.angle_gamma   90.00
#
_symmetry.space_group_name_H-M   'P 1'
#
loop_
_entity.id
_entity.type
_entity.pdbx_description
1 polymer ?
#
loop_
_entity_poly.entity_id
_entity_poly.type
_entity_poly.pdbx_seq_one_letter_code
_entity_poly.pdbx_strand_id
1 'polypeptide(L)'
;MDLINKVISQALPLIPKPIIGYFSRPYIAGERLDDGIKTVQNLMAEGACTTMDVLGEEVKYEDQALHAVEIYKQVLQRINSEKLDSNISIKPTHMGLKLDKQLCYENIRSLVKLAKIYNNFVRIDMEDHTTTTDTLEIYNRLRKEFDNV
;
A
#
# COMPACT_ATOMS: atom_id res chain seq x y z
N MET A 1 25.47 -18.01 10.08
CA MET A 1 24.71 -18.10 8.83
C MET A 1 25.01 -16.87 7.97
N ASP A 2 26.30 -16.61 7.65
CA ASP A 2 26.68 -15.20 7.44
C ASP A 2 27.40 -14.88 6.12
N LEU A 3 28.21 -15.79 5.55
CA LEU A 3 28.96 -15.44 4.35
C LEU A 3 28.14 -15.67 3.06
N ILE A 4 27.47 -16.82 2.96
CA ILE A 4 26.66 -17.18 1.79
C ILE A 4 25.48 -16.21 1.64
N ASN A 5 24.75 -15.94 2.72
CA ASN A 5 23.61 -15.01 2.71
C ASN A 5 24.04 -13.59 2.33
N LYS A 6 25.22 -13.15 2.77
CA LYS A 6 25.77 -11.83 2.44
C LYS A 6 26.21 -11.72 0.99
N VAL A 7 26.82 -12.78 0.45
CA VAL A 7 27.19 -12.85 -0.97
C VAL A 7 25.92 -12.84 -1.84
N ILE A 8 24.90 -13.61 -1.47
CA ILE A 8 23.61 -13.63 -2.16
C ILE A 8 22.96 -12.24 -2.12
N SER A 9 22.86 -11.60 -0.95
CA SER A 9 22.19 -10.30 -0.82
C SER A 9 22.91 -9.19 -1.58
N GLN A 10 24.25 -9.22 -1.63
CA GLN A 10 25.05 -8.28 -2.42
C GLN A 10 24.95 -8.51 -3.93
N ALA A 11 24.69 -9.75 -4.37
CA ALA A 11 24.54 -10.10 -5.77
C ALA A 11 23.11 -9.86 -6.31
N LEU A 12 22.09 -9.78 -5.44
CA LEU A 12 20.69 -9.57 -5.83
C LEU A 12 20.48 -8.40 -6.81
N PRO A 13 21.10 -7.20 -6.63
CA PRO A 13 20.94 -6.10 -7.57
C PRO A 13 21.48 -6.37 -8.98
N LEU A 14 22.35 -7.37 -9.14
CA LEU A 14 22.94 -7.76 -10.43
C LEU A 14 22.06 -8.75 -11.20
N ILE A 15 21.04 -9.33 -10.56
CA ILE A 15 20.15 -10.30 -11.19
C ILE A 15 19.25 -9.57 -12.21
N PRO A 16 19.16 -10.05 -13.46
CA PRO A 16 18.27 -9.48 -14.45
C PRO A 16 16.81 -9.42 -13.98
N LYS A 17 16.15 -8.27 -14.18
CA LYS A 17 14.73 -8.06 -13.83
C LYS A 17 13.78 -9.17 -14.28
N PRO A 18 13.91 -9.78 -15.48
CA PRO A 18 13.04 -10.89 -15.88
C PRO A 18 13.12 -12.11 -14.97
N ILE A 19 14.31 -12.39 -14.40
CA ILE A 19 14.52 -13.51 -13.48
C ILE A 19 13.86 -13.19 -12.14
N ILE A 20 14.06 -11.97 -11.61
CA ILE A 20 13.40 -11.50 -10.39
C ILE A 20 11.87 -11.58 -10.56
N GLY A 21 11.36 -11.07 -11.69
CA GLY A 21 9.94 -11.11 -12.03
C GLY A 21 9.38 -12.54 -12.12
N TYR A 22 10.15 -13.51 -12.60
CA TYR A 22 9.70 -14.92 -12.62
C TYR A 22 9.43 -15.45 -11.21
N PHE A 23 10.32 -15.16 -10.25
CA PHE A 23 10.19 -15.63 -8.87
C PHE A 23 9.20 -14.82 -8.03
N SER A 24 8.97 -13.55 -8.35
CA SER A 24 8.03 -12.69 -7.59
C SER A 24 6.57 -12.86 -8.01
N ARG A 25 6.28 -13.44 -9.19
CA ARG A 25 4.92 -13.64 -9.73
C ARG A 25 3.90 -14.23 -8.74
N PRO A 26 4.23 -15.23 -7.90
CA PRO A 26 3.25 -15.76 -6.94
C PRO A 26 2.88 -14.77 -5.83
N TYR A 27 3.67 -13.71 -5.64
CA TYR A 27 3.58 -12.77 -4.52
C TYR A 27 3.18 -11.35 -4.93
N ILE A 28 3.27 -11.02 -6.23
CA ILE A 28 2.98 -9.69 -6.77
C ILE A 28 1.99 -9.85 -7.93
N ALA A 29 0.83 -9.20 -7.83
CA ALA A 29 -0.24 -9.31 -8.81
C ALA A 29 0.14 -8.79 -10.21
N GLY A 30 1.06 -7.82 -10.28
CA GLY A 30 1.64 -7.30 -11.51
C GLY A 30 2.18 -5.88 -11.33
N GLU A 31 2.63 -5.27 -12.43
CA GLU A 31 3.18 -3.90 -12.42
C GLU A 31 2.12 -2.83 -12.69
N ARG A 32 0.98 -3.23 -13.28
CA ARG A 32 -0.11 -2.33 -13.65
C ARG A 32 -1.31 -2.55 -12.74
N LEU A 33 -2.09 -1.49 -12.55
CA LEU A 33 -3.36 -1.59 -11.82
C LEU A 33 -4.28 -2.67 -12.41
N ASP A 34 -4.37 -2.77 -13.74
CA ASP A 34 -5.19 -3.79 -14.41
C ASP A 34 -4.78 -5.24 -14.05
N ASP A 35 -3.48 -5.49 -13.79
CA ASP A 35 -3.00 -6.80 -13.36
C ASP A 35 -3.48 -7.13 -11.93
N GLY A 36 -3.43 -6.12 -11.06
CA GLY A 36 -3.98 -6.16 -9.70
C GLY A 36 -5.48 -6.47 -9.70
N ILE A 37 -6.24 -5.75 -10.52
CA ILE A 37 -7.69 -5.94 -10.68
C ILE A 37 -8.03 -7.35 -11.15
N LYS A 38 -7.33 -7.85 -12.17
CA LYS A 38 -7.53 -9.22 -12.66
C LYS A 38 -7.25 -10.26 -11.59
N THR A 39 -6.20 -10.05 -10.79
CA THR A 39 -5.87 -10.94 -9.68
C THR A 39 -6.95 -10.94 -8.60
N VAL A 40 -7.45 -9.76 -8.23
CA VAL A 40 -8.59 -9.63 -7.30
C VAL A 40 -9.82 -10.38 -7.80
N GLN A 41 -10.18 -10.21 -9.08
CA GLN A 41 -11.34 -10.91 -9.67
C GLN A 41 -11.19 -12.44 -9.61
N ASN A 42 -10.00 -12.97 -9.87
CA ASN A 42 -9.74 -14.40 -9.76
C ASN A 42 -9.88 -14.90 -8.32
N LEU A 43 -9.30 -14.19 -7.35
CA LEU A 43 -9.40 -14.53 -5.93
C LEU A 43 -10.84 -14.45 -5.41
N MET A 44 -11.61 -13.46 -5.86
CA MET A 44 -13.03 -13.35 -5.55
C MET A 44 -13.84 -14.52 -6.11
N ALA A 45 -13.51 -15.01 -7.32
CA ALA A 45 -14.15 -16.18 -7.90
C ALA A 45 -13.87 -17.47 -7.10
N GLU A 46 -12.79 -17.49 -6.32
CA GLU A 46 -12.45 -18.54 -5.35
C GLU A 46 -13.10 -18.32 -3.97
N GLY A 47 -13.83 -17.22 -3.78
CA GLY A 47 -14.51 -16.88 -2.52
C GLY A 47 -13.62 -16.17 -1.49
N ALA A 48 -12.46 -15.64 -1.90
CA ALA A 48 -11.58 -14.87 -1.02
C ALA A 48 -11.96 -13.38 -0.99
N CYS A 49 -11.80 -12.75 0.18
CA CYS A 49 -11.79 -11.29 0.31
C CYS A 49 -10.36 -10.78 0.11
N THR A 50 -10.19 -9.62 -0.52
CA THR A 50 -8.85 -9.12 -0.87
C THR A 50 -8.53 -7.75 -0.24
N THR A 51 -7.24 -7.44 -0.18
CA THR A 51 -6.74 -6.09 0.07
C THR A 51 -5.68 -5.77 -0.98
N MET A 52 -5.70 -4.56 -1.51
CA MET A 52 -4.72 -4.09 -2.48
C MET A 52 -3.70 -3.17 -1.79
N ASP A 53 -2.44 -3.54 -1.91
CA ASP A 53 -1.29 -2.74 -1.50
C ASP A 53 -0.53 -2.29 -2.74
N VAL A 54 -0.25 -0.99 -2.84
CA VAL A 54 0.58 -0.43 -3.90
C VAL A 54 2.01 -0.45 -3.41
N LEU A 55 2.83 -1.29 -4.05
CA LEU A 55 4.23 -1.44 -3.69
C LEU A 55 4.98 -0.12 -3.83
N GLY A 56 5.39 0.41 -2.69
CA GLY A 56 6.31 1.52 -2.53
C GLY A 56 6.79 1.55 -1.09
N GLU A 57 8.01 2.04 -0.90
CA GLU A 57 8.65 2.17 0.41
C GLU A 57 8.62 3.63 0.88
N GLU A 58 9.36 3.89 1.96
CA GLU A 58 9.60 5.22 2.50
C GLU A 58 9.96 6.23 1.40
N VAL A 59 9.15 7.28 1.30
CA VAL A 59 9.38 8.38 0.36
C VAL A 59 10.45 9.34 0.90
N LYS A 60 11.21 9.94 -0.01
CA LYS A 60 12.23 10.95 0.31
C LYS A 60 11.79 12.37 0.02
N TYR A 61 10.74 12.53 -0.77
CA TYR A 61 10.24 13.81 -1.23
C TYR A 61 8.70 13.83 -1.17
N GLU A 62 8.14 15.01 -0.93
CA GLU A 62 6.70 15.21 -0.79
C GLU A 62 5.93 14.82 -2.05
N ASP A 63 6.46 15.12 -3.23
CA ASP A 63 5.86 14.78 -4.52
C ASP A 63 5.68 13.26 -4.71
N GLN A 64 6.57 12.45 -4.15
CA GLN A 64 6.45 10.99 -4.15
C GLN A 64 5.28 10.51 -3.28
N ALA A 65 5.08 11.10 -2.10
CA ALA A 65 3.92 10.78 -1.25
C ALA A 65 2.61 11.19 -1.93
N LEU A 66 2.57 12.38 -2.54
CA LEU A 66 1.41 12.85 -3.28
C LEU A 66 1.11 11.94 -4.48
N HIS A 67 2.15 11.50 -5.21
CA HIS A 67 1.98 10.54 -6.29
C HIS A 67 1.41 9.20 -5.80
N ALA A 68 1.91 8.68 -4.68
CA ALA A 68 1.40 7.46 -4.07
C ALA A 68 -0.09 7.58 -3.70
N VAL A 69 -0.49 8.70 -3.10
CA VAL A 69 -1.89 9.01 -2.79
C VAL A 69 -2.76 8.97 -4.05
N GLU A 70 -2.31 9.56 -5.16
CA GLU A 70 -3.06 9.53 -6.41
C GLU A 70 -3.22 8.11 -6.98
N ILE A 71 -2.22 7.24 -6.84
CA ILE A 71 -2.35 5.83 -7.22
C ILE A 71 -3.38 5.13 -6.34
N TYR A 72 -3.34 5.32 -5.02
CA TYR A 72 -4.34 4.74 -4.11
C TYR A 72 -5.77 5.24 -4.38
N LYS A 73 -5.93 6.51 -4.77
CA LYS A 73 -7.24 7.03 -5.21
C LYS A 73 -7.73 6.31 -6.46
N GLN A 74 -6.86 6.04 -7.43
CA GLN A 74 -7.20 5.27 -8.63
C GLN A 74 -7.59 3.82 -8.29
N VAL A 75 -6.88 3.19 -7.35
CA VAL A 75 -7.21 1.85 -6.85
C VAL A 75 -8.62 1.83 -6.23
N LEU A 76 -8.90 2.75 -5.30
CA LEU A 76 -10.23 2.88 -4.67
C LEU A 76 -11.33 3.12 -5.71
N GLN A 77 -11.07 3.96 -6.72
CA GLN A 77 -12.00 4.21 -7.81
C GLN A 77 -12.29 2.94 -8.61
N ARG A 78 -11.25 2.17 -8.97
CA ARG A 78 -11.40 0.91 -9.72
C ARG A 78 -12.17 -0.13 -8.91
N ILE A 79 -11.81 -0.33 -7.65
CA ILE A 79 -12.54 -1.20 -6.71
C ILE A 79 -14.03 -0.86 -6.70
N ASN A 80 -14.38 0.42 -6.54
CA ASN A 80 -15.77 0.85 -6.52
C ASN A 80 -16.48 0.66 -7.87
N SER A 81 -15.83 1.08 -8.98
CA SER A 81 -16.43 1.02 -10.32
C SER A 81 -16.69 -0.40 -10.81
N GLU A 82 -15.83 -1.34 -10.43
CA GLU A 82 -15.92 -2.75 -10.81
C GLU A 82 -16.60 -3.62 -9.75
N LYS A 83 -17.02 -3.02 -8.63
CA LYS A 83 -17.70 -3.69 -7.50
C LYS A 83 -16.88 -4.85 -6.93
N LEU A 84 -15.58 -4.62 -6.73
CA LEU A 84 -14.68 -5.62 -6.18
C LEU A 84 -14.84 -5.71 -4.66
N ASP A 85 -14.84 -6.92 -4.11
CA ASP A 85 -14.77 -7.17 -2.66
C ASP A 85 -13.32 -7.03 -2.18
N SER A 86 -12.83 -5.79 -2.24
CA SER A 86 -11.48 -5.43 -1.87
C SER A 86 -11.43 -4.10 -1.13
N ASN A 87 -10.47 -3.98 -0.23
CA ASN A 87 -10.07 -2.70 0.38
C ASN A 87 -8.62 -2.36 -0.01
N ILE A 88 -8.07 -1.30 0.59
CA ILE A 88 -6.66 -0.94 0.44
C ILE A 88 -5.91 -1.03 1.77
N SER A 89 -4.63 -1.38 1.69
CA SER A 89 -3.66 -1.25 2.78
C SER A 89 -2.64 -0.19 2.42
N ILE A 90 -2.27 0.66 3.38
CA ILE A 90 -1.32 1.74 3.16
C ILE A 90 -0.22 1.72 4.23
N LYS A 91 0.97 2.14 3.82
CA LYS A 91 2.12 2.34 4.71
C LYS A 91 2.29 3.82 5.04
N PRO A 92 2.25 4.24 6.31
CA PRO A 92 2.49 5.62 6.71
C PRO A 92 3.76 6.26 6.12
N THR A 93 4.88 5.53 6.02
CA THR A 93 6.13 6.06 5.46
C THR A 93 6.02 6.35 3.95
N HIS A 94 5.26 5.55 3.21
CA HIS A 94 4.93 5.80 1.81
C HIS A 94 4.01 7.03 1.66
N MET A 95 3.23 7.33 2.69
CA MET A 95 2.37 8.53 2.78
C MET A 95 3.10 9.78 3.32
N GLY A 96 4.40 9.68 3.62
CA GLY A 96 5.23 10.82 4.04
C GLY A 96 5.49 10.91 5.54
N LEU A 97 5.25 9.86 6.34
CA LEU A 97 5.40 9.90 7.80
C LEU A 97 6.77 10.42 8.27
N LYS A 98 7.86 10.00 7.62
CA LYS A 98 9.22 10.42 7.98
C LYS A 98 9.63 11.78 7.40
N LEU A 99 8.81 12.38 6.54
CA LEU A 99 9.02 13.72 6.01
C LEU A 99 8.33 14.75 6.90
N ASP A 100 7.03 14.58 7.07
CA ASP A 100 6.21 15.44 7.90
C ASP A 100 4.95 14.69 8.35
N LYS A 101 4.71 14.67 9.67
CA LYS A 101 3.60 13.95 10.27
C LYS A 101 2.22 14.52 9.89
N GLN A 102 2.14 15.84 9.69
CA GLN A 102 0.90 16.52 9.30
C GLN A 102 0.59 16.26 7.82
N LEU A 103 1.60 16.26 6.93
CA LEU A 103 1.48 15.81 5.54
C LEU A 103 0.95 14.37 5.47
N CYS A 104 1.56 13.45 6.23
CA CYS A 104 1.11 12.06 6.29
C CYS A 104 -0.35 11.96 6.76
N TYR A 105 -0.72 12.70 7.81
CA TYR A 105 -2.10 12.77 8.28
C TYR A 105 -3.07 13.22 7.16
N GLU A 106 -2.74 14.30 6.45
CA GLU A 106 -3.60 14.85 5.40
C GLU A 106 -3.74 13.90 4.21
N ASN A 107 -2.63 13.27 3.80
CA ASN A 107 -2.60 12.25 2.76
C ASN A 107 -3.51 11.07 3.11
N ILE A 108 -3.34 10.47 4.29
CA ILE A 108 -4.16 9.34 4.74
C ILE A 108 -5.62 9.77 4.87
N ARG A 109 -5.88 10.91 5.52
CA ARG A 109 -7.23 11.45 5.68
C ARG A 109 -7.95 11.62 4.35
N SER A 110 -7.25 12.04 3.29
CA SER A 110 -7.83 12.18 1.96
C SER A 110 -8.29 10.83 1.37
N LEU A 111 -7.51 9.77 1.58
CA LEU A 111 -7.85 8.41 1.14
C LEU A 111 -9.03 7.84 1.93
N VAL A 112 -9.03 8.02 3.25
CA VAL A 112 -10.10 7.57 4.15
C VAL A 112 -11.43 8.21 3.80
N LYS A 113 -11.41 9.52 3.54
CA LYS A 113 -12.60 10.28 3.12
C LYS A 113 -13.15 9.75 1.78
N LEU A 114 -12.27 9.47 0.81
CA LEU A 114 -12.68 8.89 -0.47
C LEU A 114 -13.24 7.47 -0.31
N ALA A 115 -12.56 6.62 0.46
CA ALA A 115 -13.02 5.28 0.77
C ALA A 115 -14.40 5.29 1.42
N LYS A 116 -14.68 6.24 2.32
CA LYS A 116 -16.00 6.39 2.95
C LYS A 116 -17.11 6.68 1.95
N ILE A 117 -16.84 7.51 0.94
CA ILE A 117 -17.79 7.80 -0.16
C ILE A 117 -18.13 6.51 -0.93
N TYR A 118 -17.16 5.62 -1.09
CA TYR A 118 -17.33 4.32 -1.76
C TYR A 118 -17.76 3.19 -0.83
N ASN A 119 -18.16 3.49 0.41
CA ASN A 119 -18.50 2.49 1.43
C ASN A 119 -17.40 1.44 1.62
N ASN A 120 -16.14 1.89 1.62
CA ASN A 120 -14.93 1.08 1.74
C ASN A 120 -14.09 1.52 2.95
N PHE A 121 -13.09 0.72 3.29
CA PHE A 121 -12.21 0.84 4.44
C PHE A 121 -10.76 1.03 4.01
N VAL A 122 -9.97 1.72 4.83
CA VAL A 122 -8.52 1.88 4.63
C VAL A 122 -7.78 1.26 5.81
N ARG A 123 -6.93 0.26 5.54
CA ARG A 123 -6.04 -0.31 6.56
C ARG A 123 -4.76 0.52 6.66
N ILE A 124 -4.39 0.91 7.87
CA ILE A 124 -3.10 1.54 8.16
C ILE A 124 -2.16 0.46 8.67
N ASP A 125 -1.13 0.13 7.89
CA ASP A 125 -0.14 -0.88 8.28
C ASP A 125 0.80 -0.35 9.35
N MET A 126 1.17 -1.24 10.27
CA MET A 126 2.23 -0.97 11.24
C MET A 126 3.58 -1.33 10.61
N GLU A 127 4.50 -0.37 10.60
CA GLU A 127 5.84 -0.55 10.03
C GLU A 127 6.87 -0.81 11.14
N ASP A 128 8.13 -0.43 10.92
CA ASP A 128 9.18 -0.65 11.92
C ASP A 128 8.96 0.20 13.18
N HIS A 129 9.57 -0.23 14.29
CA HIS A 129 9.42 0.37 15.63
C HIS A 129 9.64 1.89 15.68
N THR A 130 10.40 2.48 14.75
CA THR A 130 10.63 3.93 14.72
C THR A 130 9.38 4.73 14.34
N THR A 131 8.36 4.07 13.80
CA THR A 131 7.13 4.69 13.28
C THR A 131 5.89 4.40 14.13
N THR A 132 5.98 3.50 15.11
CA THR A 132 4.82 2.98 15.86
C THR A 132 4.01 4.06 16.55
N THR A 133 4.67 4.94 17.31
CA THR A 133 4.00 6.01 18.07
C THR A 133 3.26 6.96 17.13
N ASP A 134 3.92 7.45 16.10
CA ASP A 134 3.31 8.41 15.17
C ASP A 134 2.16 7.77 14.37
N THR A 135 2.28 6.50 14.00
CA THR A 135 1.22 5.73 13.35
C THR A 135 -0.03 5.62 14.24
N LEU A 136 0.15 5.28 15.52
CA LEU A 136 -0.97 5.19 16.48
C LEU A 136 -1.62 6.56 16.73
N GLU A 137 -0.82 7.63 16.79
CA GLU A 137 -1.36 8.99 16.96
C GLU A 137 -2.18 9.43 15.75
N ILE A 138 -1.70 9.17 14.53
CA ILE A 138 -2.43 9.43 13.28
C ILE A 138 -3.74 8.62 13.25
N TYR A 139 -3.67 7.32 13.53
CA TYR A 139 -4.86 6.46 13.59
C TYR A 139 -5.89 7.00 14.60
N ASN A 140 -5.47 7.30 15.83
CA ASN A 140 -6.37 7.82 16.87
C ASN A 140 -7.00 9.16 16.49
N ARG A 141 -6.27 10.02 15.76
CA ARG A 141 -6.81 11.27 15.24
C ARG A 141 -7.85 11.02 14.15
N LEU A 142 -7.56 10.13 13.19
CA LEU A 142 -8.50 9.75 12.13
C LEU A 142 -9.76 9.09 12.69
N ARG A 143 -9.64 8.21 13.69
CA ARG A 143 -10.78 7.54 14.36
C ARG A 143 -11.78 8.48 15.03
N LYS A 144 -11.38 9.71 15.35
CA LYS A 144 -12.29 10.74 15.87
C LYS A 144 -13.17 11.35 14.77
N GLU A 145 -12.71 11.30 13.52
CA GLU A 145 -13.40 11.85 12.35
C GLU A 145 -14.08 10.78 11.49
N PHE A 146 -13.55 9.56 11.46
CA PHE A 146 -13.95 8.48 10.57
C PHE A 146 -14.10 7.14 11.30
N ASP A 147 -15.01 6.31 10.81
CA ASP A 147 -15.30 4.96 11.29
C ASP A 147 -14.73 3.86 10.37
N ASN A 148 -14.14 4.23 9.24
CA ASN A 148 -13.64 3.33 8.19
C ASN A 148 -12.10 3.32 8.08
N VAL A 149 -11.42 3.39 9.23
CA VAL A 149 -9.98 3.16 9.42
C VAL A 149 -9.69 2.23 10.57
#